data_AF-A0A529QJH6-F1
#
_entry.id   AF-A0A529QJH6-F1
#
_cell.length_a   1.000
_cell.length_b   1.000
_cell.length_c   1.000
_cell.angle_alpha   90.00
_cell.angle_beta   90.00
_cell.angle_gamma   90.00
#
_symmetry.space_group_name_H-M   'P 1'
#
loop_
_entity.id
_entity.type
_entity.pdbx_description
1 polymer ?
#
loop_
_entity_poly.entity_id
_entity_poly.type
_entity_poly.pdbx_seq_one_letter_code
_entity_poly.pdbx_strand_id
1 'polypeptide(L)'
;PSPTHIPDPADDGSTLVGLAFSGGGTRAAAFSYGVLRALDDVVIDERPKRRTLIDDIRMISGASGGAVAAAYFGYKGRDGYRDFRERFLTQNAEADLRTSFSPVNFIRAYYGGVNDRSGFARWLNDHLFDGATFKALHRPKGPIVWINASDIYNRTPFLFTYDTFAALCSDLDQLRIADAVAASAAVPIVFAPIVVSATSPHCGYRMPQWLSEALADRNASLRLKAYASALDSYQNDDPLDYVKLLDGGLTDNIG
;
A
#
# COMPACT_ATOMS: atom_id res chain seq x y z
N PRO A 1 0.58 -14.04 7.54
CA PRO A 1 1.57 -14.36 6.49
C PRO A 1 1.06 -13.81 5.16
N SER A 2 1.96 -13.37 4.28
CA SER A 2 1.55 -12.92 2.94
C SER A 2 0.80 -14.06 2.21
N PRO A 3 -0.16 -13.73 1.31
CA PRO A 3 -0.87 -14.75 0.54
C PRO A 3 0.13 -15.65 -0.22
N THR A 4 -0.04 -16.96 -0.09
CA THR A 4 0.82 -17.96 -0.76
C THR A 4 0.40 -18.26 -2.19
N HIS A 5 -0.79 -17.81 -2.58
CA HIS A 5 -1.38 -18.02 -3.89
C HIS A 5 -2.21 -16.80 -4.28
N ILE A 6 -2.35 -16.61 -5.59
CA ILE A 6 -3.22 -15.61 -6.18
C ILE A 6 -4.68 -16.12 -6.09
N PRO A 7 -5.65 -15.32 -5.61
CA PRO A 7 -7.04 -15.75 -5.56
C PRO A 7 -7.57 -16.08 -6.97
N ASP A 8 -8.23 -17.22 -7.14
CA ASP A 8 -8.92 -17.56 -8.40
C ASP A 8 -10.43 -17.82 -8.18
N PRO A 9 -11.27 -16.77 -8.28
CA PRO A 9 -12.72 -16.89 -8.20
C PRO A 9 -13.44 -17.34 -9.48
N ALA A 10 -12.73 -17.57 -10.59
CA ALA A 10 -13.32 -17.93 -11.88
C ALA A 10 -13.14 -19.42 -12.20
N ASP A 11 -14.13 -20.01 -12.87
CA ASP A 11 -14.26 -21.47 -13.09
C ASP A 11 -13.25 -22.05 -14.10
N ASP A 12 -12.52 -21.21 -14.85
CA ASP A 12 -11.61 -21.64 -15.93
C ASP A 12 -10.14 -21.24 -15.76
N GLY A 13 -9.82 -20.34 -14.80
CA GLY A 13 -8.46 -19.91 -14.46
C GLY A 13 -7.60 -19.37 -15.62
N SER A 14 -8.20 -19.03 -16.76
CA SER A 14 -7.47 -18.78 -18.01
C SER A 14 -6.82 -17.39 -18.09
N THR A 15 -7.34 -16.42 -17.32
CA THR A 15 -6.92 -15.02 -17.39
C THR A 15 -6.66 -14.46 -15.99
N LEU A 16 -5.45 -13.92 -15.80
CA LEU A 16 -5.03 -13.24 -14.58
C LEU A 16 -4.53 -11.85 -14.95
N VAL A 17 -5.08 -10.83 -14.30
CA VAL A 17 -4.66 -9.44 -14.49
C VAL A 17 -3.95 -8.95 -13.22
N GLY A 18 -2.70 -8.52 -13.40
CA GLY A 18 -1.92 -7.79 -12.41
C GLY A 18 -1.79 -6.34 -12.82
N LEU A 19 -2.00 -5.41 -11.90
CA LEU A 19 -1.87 -3.97 -12.14
C LEU A 19 -0.81 -3.38 -11.20
N ALA A 20 0.01 -2.48 -11.73
CA ALA A 20 0.96 -1.68 -10.98
C ALA A 20 0.75 -0.21 -11.33
N PHE A 21 0.42 0.60 -10.34
CA PHE A 21 0.11 2.02 -10.51
C PHE A 21 1.20 2.91 -9.95
N SER A 22 1.87 3.64 -10.83
CA SER A 22 2.92 4.57 -10.48
C SER A 22 2.44 5.77 -9.67
N GLY A 23 3.39 6.49 -9.07
CA GLY A 23 3.16 7.76 -8.41
C GLY A 23 2.94 8.92 -9.38
N GLY A 24 2.60 10.09 -8.83
CA GLY A 24 2.31 11.31 -9.62
C GLY A 24 1.10 12.11 -9.15
N GLY A 25 0.68 11.93 -7.90
CA GLY A 25 -0.45 12.64 -7.29
C GLY A 25 -1.79 12.36 -7.96
N THR A 26 -2.69 13.34 -7.92
CA THR A 26 -4.06 13.24 -8.44
C THR A 26 -4.12 12.86 -9.93
N ARG A 27 -3.11 13.23 -10.73
CA ARG A 27 -3.02 12.84 -12.15
C ARG A 27 -2.81 11.35 -12.33
N ALA A 28 -1.91 10.75 -11.55
CA ALA A 28 -1.67 9.31 -11.59
C ALA A 28 -2.93 8.56 -11.12
N ALA A 29 -3.56 9.02 -10.03
CA ALA A 29 -4.82 8.46 -9.56
C ALA A 29 -5.94 8.51 -10.61
N ALA A 30 -6.07 9.63 -11.33
CA ALA A 30 -7.04 9.78 -12.41
C ALA A 30 -6.77 8.82 -13.59
N PHE A 31 -5.50 8.67 -13.98
CA PHE A 31 -5.09 7.72 -15.01
C PHE A 31 -5.40 6.28 -14.61
N SER A 32 -5.00 5.87 -13.40
CA SER A 32 -5.31 4.56 -12.82
C SER A 32 -6.81 4.27 -12.79
N TYR A 33 -7.63 5.26 -12.41
CA TYR A 33 -9.08 5.14 -12.46
C TYR A 33 -9.59 4.94 -13.89
N GLY A 34 -9.06 5.70 -14.86
CA GLY A 34 -9.37 5.52 -16.28
C GLY A 34 -9.03 4.11 -16.79
N VAL A 35 -7.88 3.55 -16.37
CA VAL A 35 -7.49 2.17 -16.69
C VAL A 35 -8.49 1.16 -16.13
N LEU A 36 -8.87 1.28 -14.84
CA LEU A 36 -9.88 0.40 -14.23
C LEU A 36 -11.22 0.46 -14.99
N ARG A 37 -11.66 1.67 -15.36
CA ARG A 37 -12.86 1.87 -16.17
C ARG A 37 -12.76 1.20 -17.53
N ALA A 38 -11.64 1.34 -18.23
CA ALA A 38 -11.43 0.69 -19.52
C ALA A 38 -11.44 -0.84 -19.40
N LEU A 39 -10.85 -1.41 -18.35
CA LEU A 39 -10.89 -2.85 -18.09
C LEU A 39 -12.30 -3.38 -17.76
N ASP A 40 -13.14 -2.55 -17.13
CA ASP A 40 -14.56 -2.87 -16.87
C ASP A 40 -15.41 -2.88 -18.15
N ASP A 41 -14.94 -2.21 -19.22
CA ASP A 41 -15.63 -2.18 -20.51
C ASP A 41 -15.23 -3.36 -21.42
N VAL A 42 -14.04 -3.95 -21.21
CA VAL A 42 -13.55 -5.10 -22.00
C VAL A 42 -14.20 -6.40 -21.52
N VAL A 43 -15.14 -6.93 -22.30
CA VAL A 43 -15.78 -8.24 -22.08
C VAL A 43 -14.82 -9.35 -22.47
N ILE A 44 -14.67 -10.34 -21.58
CA ILE A 44 -13.84 -11.54 -21.82
C ILE A 44 -14.67 -12.82 -21.85
N ASP A 45 -15.86 -12.80 -21.26
CA ASP A 45 -16.80 -13.91 -21.31
C ASP A 45 -18.24 -13.39 -21.22
N GLU A 46 -19.17 -14.09 -21.86
CA GLU A 46 -20.61 -13.80 -21.81
C GLU A 46 -21.41 -14.91 -21.14
N ARG A 47 -20.86 -16.12 -20.96
CA ARG A 47 -21.57 -17.28 -20.39
C ARG A 47 -20.69 -18.05 -19.42
N PRO A 48 -21.18 -18.44 -18.23
CA PRO A 48 -22.57 -18.37 -17.76
C PRO A 48 -23.00 -16.99 -17.22
N LYS A 49 -22.07 -16.03 -17.10
CA LYS A 49 -22.32 -14.64 -16.74
C LYS A 49 -21.37 -13.72 -17.51
N ARG A 50 -21.81 -12.50 -17.82
CA ARG A 50 -20.93 -11.49 -18.42
C ARG A 50 -19.78 -11.18 -17.45
N ARG A 51 -18.55 -11.42 -17.90
CA ARG A 51 -17.30 -11.14 -17.20
C ARG A 51 -16.48 -10.16 -18.02
N THR A 52 -15.81 -9.25 -17.33
CA THR A 52 -14.96 -8.20 -17.89
C THR A 52 -13.55 -8.31 -17.34
N LEU A 53 -12.54 -7.71 -17.96
CA LEU A 53 -11.15 -7.82 -17.47
C LEU A 53 -10.98 -7.37 -16.02
N ILE A 54 -11.81 -6.42 -15.55
CA ILE A 54 -11.78 -5.98 -14.15
C ILE A 54 -12.13 -7.10 -13.15
N ASP A 55 -12.91 -8.10 -13.57
CA ASP A 55 -13.28 -9.26 -12.75
C ASP A 55 -12.09 -10.19 -12.49
N ASP A 56 -11.04 -10.10 -13.31
CA ASP A 56 -9.84 -10.93 -13.25
C ASP A 56 -8.60 -10.19 -12.75
N ILE A 57 -8.78 -8.97 -12.23
CA ILE A 57 -7.72 -8.31 -11.44
C ILE A 57 -7.53 -9.12 -10.16
N ARG A 58 -6.36 -9.74 -10.04
CA ARG A 58 -6.00 -10.52 -8.84
C ARG A 58 -4.96 -9.85 -7.97
N MET A 59 -4.20 -8.93 -8.55
CA MET A 59 -3.14 -8.20 -7.88
C MET A 59 -3.17 -6.76 -8.34
N ILE A 60 -3.12 -5.84 -7.39
CA ILE A 60 -3.08 -4.42 -7.67
C ILE A 60 -2.09 -3.77 -6.70
N SER A 61 -1.05 -3.17 -7.25
CA SER A 61 -0.05 -2.43 -6.48
C SER A 61 -0.10 -0.95 -6.83
N GLY A 62 0.34 -0.11 -5.90
CA GLY A 62 0.44 1.30 -6.18
C GLY A 62 1.35 2.06 -5.22
N ALA A 63 1.92 3.14 -5.76
CA ALA A 63 2.70 4.13 -5.03
C ALA A 63 2.05 5.53 -5.15
N SER A 64 2.09 6.32 -4.08
CA SER A 64 1.61 7.70 -4.04
C SER A 64 0.16 7.84 -4.55
N GLY A 65 -0.09 8.68 -5.56
CA GLY A 65 -1.41 8.80 -6.19
C GLY A 65 -1.98 7.47 -6.72
N GLY A 66 -1.13 6.58 -7.25
CA GLY A 66 -1.50 5.25 -7.69
C GLY A 66 -1.97 4.35 -6.54
N ALA A 67 -1.37 4.50 -5.35
CA ALA A 67 -1.78 3.79 -4.14
C ALA A 67 -3.21 4.16 -3.71
N VAL A 68 -3.61 5.42 -3.88
CA VAL A 68 -4.99 5.86 -3.58
C VAL A 68 -5.99 5.08 -4.44
N ALA A 69 -5.75 5.01 -5.75
CA ALA A 69 -6.64 4.30 -6.67
C ALA A 69 -6.61 2.77 -6.44
N ALA A 70 -5.42 2.19 -6.22
CA ALA A 70 -5.25 0.77 -5.93
C ALA A 70 -6.00 0.34 -4.67
N ALA A 71 -5.78 1.06 -3.57
CA ALA A 71 -6.41 0.79 -2.29
C ALA A 71 -7.93 1.01 -2.34
N TYR A 72 -8.39 2.06 -3.03
CA TYR A 72 -9.81 2.33 -3.19
C TYR A 72 -10.53 1.22 -3.96
N PHE A 73 -9.93 0.76 -5.06
CA PHE A 73 -10.47 -0.36 -5.84
C PHE A 73 -10.50 -1.65 -5.01
N GLY A 74 -9.43 -2.00 -4.30
CA GLY A 74 -9.40 -3.18 -3.44
C GLY A 74 -10.43 -3.12 -2.30
N TYR A 75 -10.61 -1.94 -1.70
CA TYR A 75 -11.58 -1.72 -0.61
C TYR A 75 -13.02 -1.81 -1.10
N LYS A 76 -13.38 -1.03 -2.12
CA LYS A 76 -14.78 -0.94 -2.61
C LYS A 76 -15.16 -2.14 -3.48
N GLY A 77 -14.19 -2.70 -4.18
CA GLY A 77 -14.37 -3.77 -5.17
C GLY A 77 -15.01 -3.27 -6.47
N ARG A 78 -15.19 -4.21 -7.40
CA ARG A 78 -15.77 -4.00 -8.73
C ARG A 78 -17.06 -3.19 -8.75
N ASP A 79 -17.97 -3.46 -7.82
CA ASP A 79 -19.30 -2.83 -7.86
C ASP A 79 -19.32 -1.44 -7.18
N GLY A 80 -18.26 -1.10 -6.44
CA GLY A 80 -18.22 0.10 -5.60
C GLY A 80 -17.18 1.14 -5.99
N TYR A 81 -16.23 0.87 -6.89
CA TYR A 81 -15.14 1.80 -7.18
C TYR A 81 -15.54 2.99 -8.08
N ARG A 82 -16.73 2.94 -8.71
CA ARG A 82 -17.16 3.89 -9.75
C ARG A 82 -17.44 5.31 -9.24
N ASP A 83 -17.59 5.49 -7.94
CA ASP A 83 -17.75 6.80 -7.27
C ASP A 83 -16.39 7.45 -6.91
N PHE A 84 -15.25 6.85 -7.31
CA PHE A 84 -13.91 7.36 -6.99
C PHE A 84 -13.68 8.77 -7.53
N ARG A 85 -14.26 9.10 -8.70
CA ARG A 85 -14.15 10.45 -9.27
C ARG A 85 -14.80 11.48 -8.35
N GLU A 86 -16.01 11.17 -7.87
CA GLU A 86 -16.80 12.04 -7.02
C GLU A 86 -16.22 12.12 -5.61
N ARG A 87 -15.72 11.00 -5.05
CA ARG A 87 -15.16 10.97 -3.70
C ARG A 87 -13.71 11.47 -3.60
N PHE A 88 -12.94 11.44 -4.70
CA PHE A 88 -11.53 11.83 -4.69
C PHE A 88 -11.14 12.84 -5.77
N LEU A 89 -11.27 12.49 -7.05
CA LEU A 89 -10.65 13.25 -8.14
C LEU A 89 -11.21 14.66 -8.34
N THR A 90 -12.46 14.87 -7.95
CA THR A 90 -13.15 16.17 -8.02
C THR A 90 -13.16 16.92 -6.69
N GLN A 91 -12.61 16.30 -5.64
CA GLN A 91 -12.51 16.91 -4.33
C GLN A 91 -11.22 17.72 -4.22
N ASN A 92 -11.27 18.80 -3.44
CA ASN A 92 -10.08 19.60 -3.11
C ASN A 92 -9.23 18.93 -2.00
N ALA A 93 -8.92 17.64 -2.16
CA ALA A 93 -8.04 16.92 -1.23
C ALA A 93 -6.66 17.59 -1.10
N GLU A 94 -6.22 18.29 -2.17
CA GLU A 94 -4.97 19.06 -2.21
C GLU A 94 -4.96 20.29 -1.27
N ALA A 95 -6.11 20.83 -0.89
CA ALA A 95 -6.19 21.93 0.08
C ALA A 95 -5.75 21.46 1.49
N ASP A 96 -6.15 20.25 1.88
CA ASP A 96 -5.75 19.62 3.15
C ASP A 96 -4.31 19.08 3.12
N LEU A 97 -3.80 18.75 1.92
CA LEU A 97 -2.38 18.49 1.70
C LEU A 97 -1.55 19.76 1.93
N ARG A 98 -1.94 20.90 1.36
CA ARG A 98 -1.21 22.19 1.46
C ARG A 98 -1.05 22.69 2.90
N THR A 99 -2.05 22.50 3.76
CA THR A 99 -1.96 22.81 5.20
C THR A 99 -0.98 21.88 5.93
N SER A 100 -0.81 20.65 5.44
CA SER A 100 0.14 19.67 5.99
C SER A 100 1.61 20.00 5.63
N PHE A 101 1.88 20.62 4.46
CA PHE A 101 3.22 20.98 3.98
C PHE A 101 3.82 22.29 4.55
N SER A 102 3.33 22.82 5.68
CA SER A 102 3.93 24.00 6.33
C SER A 102 5.37 23.72 6.82
N PRO A 103 6.35 24.65 6.67
CA PRO A 103 7.72 24.48 7.16
C PRO A 103 7.82 24.14 8.65
N VAL A 104 6.84 24.58 9.45
CA VAL A 104 6.75 24.29 10.88
C VAL A 104 6.38 22.82 11.12
N ASN A 105 5.57 22.21 10.25
CA ASN A 105 5.26 20.77 10.32
C ASN A 105 6.46 19.92 9.94
N PHE A 106 7.29 20.35 8.99
CA PHE A 106 8.55 19.67 8.64
C PHE A 106 9.54 19.62 9.81
N ILE A 107 9.73 20.73 10.53
CA ILE A 107 10.62 20.78 11.70
C ILE A 107 10.08 19.88 12.81
N ARG A 108 8.78 19.94 13.12
CA ARG A 108 8.16 19.04 14.10
C ARG A 108 8.25 17.57 13.68
N ALA A 109 8.13 17.28 12.39
CA ALA A 109 8.21 15.93 11.87
C ALA A 109 9.62 15.33 12.01
N TYR A 110 10.65 16.15 11.75
CA TYR A 110 12.04 15.75 11.89
C TYR A 110 12.42 15.37 13.32
N TYR A 111 11.87 16.06 14.33
CA TYR A 111 12.13 15.82 15.75
C TYR A 111 11.17 14.82 16.42
N GLY A 112 10.42 14.02 15.65
CA GLY A 112 9.52 12.97 16.19
C GLY A 112 8.24 13.51 16.84
N GLY A 113 7.90 14.78 16.62
CA GLY A 113 6.86 15.50 17.33
C GLY A 113 5.48 15.53 16.68
N VAL A 114 5.18 14.67 15.69
CA VAL A 114 3.87 14.72 15.00
C VAL A 114 3.20 13.36 15.04
N ASN A 115 2.60 13.07 16.19
CA ASN A 115 1.52 12.07 16.31
C ASN A 115 0.20 12.60 15.72
N ASP A 116 0.28 13.62 14.86
CA ASP A 116 -0.89 14.30 14.35
C ASP A 116 -1.45 13.48 13.20
N ARG A 117 -2.43 12.65 13.53
CA ARG A 117 -3.38 12.06 12.58
C ARG A 117 -4.24 13.15 11.91
N SER A 118 -3.74 14.37 11.69
CA SER A 118 -4.44 15.48 11.04
C SER A 118 -3.94 15.70 9.62
N GLY A 119 -4.84 16.25 8.79
CA GLY A 119 -4.61 16.46 7.37
C GLY A 119 -5.06 15.27 6.52
N PHE A 120 -4.24 14.92 5.53
CA PHE A 120 -4.62 14.02 4.44
C PHE A 120 -5.02 12.60 4.88
N ALA A 121 -4.32 11.98 5.85
CA ALA A 121 -4.67 10.65 6.35
C ALA A 121 -6.09 10.62 6.97
N ARG A 122 -6.45 11.66 7.74
CA ARG A 122 -7.82 11.81 8.27
C ARG A 122 -8.82 12.04 7.16
N TRP A 123 -8.49 12.91 6.21
CA TRP A 123 -9.36 13.17 5.07
C TRP A 123 -9.65 11.89 4.28
N LEU A 124 -8.61 11.10 3.96
CA LEU A 124 -8.74 9.79 3.31
C LEU A 124 -9.59 8.81 4.16
N ASN A 125 -9.35 8.78 5.47
CA ASN A 125 -10.09 7.94 6.39
C ASN A 125 -11.60 8.26 6.39
N ASP A 126 -11.94 9.54 6.40
CA ASP A 126 -13.32 10.01 6.56
C ASP A 126 -14.07 10.06 5.21
N HIS A 127 -13.36 10.27 4.10
CA HIS A 127 -13.97 10.51 2.79
C HIS A 127 -13.81 9.36 1.80
N LEU A 128 -12.82 8.47 1.96
CA LEU A 128 -12.56 7.36 1.02
C LEU A 128 -12.69 5.98 1.66
N PHE A 129 -12.07 5.79 2.83
CA PHE A 129 -11.89 4.46 3.43
C PHE A 129 -12.83 4.17 4.59
N ASP A 130 -13.67 5.13 5.00
CA ASP A 130 -14.75 4.93 5.99
C ASP A 130 -14.27 4.29 7.31
N GLY A 131 -13.07 4.65 7.77
CA GLY A 131 -12.45 4.06 8.98
C GLY A 131 -11.86 2.65 8.80
N ALA A 132 -11.84 2.11 7.58
CA ALA A 132 -11.43 0.74 7.32
C ALA A 132 -9.93 0.49 7.53
N THR A 133 -9.64 -0.70 8.05
CA THR A 133 -8.28 -1.22 8.20
C THR A 133 -7.93 -2.20 7.09
N PHE A 134 -6.66 -2.61 7.00
CA PHE A 134 -6.21 -3.62 6.02
C PHE A 134 -7.01 -4.91 6.09
N LYS A 135 -7.57 -5.26 7.25
CA LYS A 135 -8.50 -6.38 7.39
C LYS A 135 -9.68 -6.31 6.42
N ALA A 136 -10.13 -5.11 6.06
CA ALA A 136 -11.22 -4.90 5.10
C ALA A 136 -10.80 -5.19 3.65
N LEU A 137 -9.51 -5.25 3.34
CA LEU A 137 -8.99 -5.65 2.03
C LEU A 137 -9.05 -7.17 1.83
N HIS A 138 -9.22 -7.97 2.89
CA HIS A 138 -9.43 -9.42 2.83
C HIS A 138 -10.85 -9.80 2.41
N ARG A 139 -11.25 -9.39 1.21
CA ARG A 139 -12.56 -9.73 0.66
C ARG A 139 -12.48 -11.08 -0.06
N PRO A 140 -13.44 -11.98 0.14
CA PRO A 140 -13.58 -13.15 -0.72
C PRO A 140 -13.62 -12.69 -2.18
N LYS A 141 -12.75 -13.25 -3.03
CA LYS A 141 -12.65 -12.91 -4.46
C LYS A 141 -12.12 -11.50 -4.77
N GLY A 142 -11.65 -10.74 -3.78
CA GLY A 142 -10.97 -9.46 -3.99
C GLY A 142 -9.50 -9.65 -4.42
N PRO A 143 -8.89 -8.64 -5.07
CA PRO A 143 -7.48 -8.69 -5.41
C PRO A 143 -6.61 -8.54 -4.16
N ILE A 144 -5.37 -9.06 -4.24
CA ILE A 144 -4.31 -8.69 -3.31
C ILE A 144 -3.93 -7.23 -3.60
N VAL A 145 -3.95 -6.39 -2.57
CA VAL A 145 -3.56 -4.98 -2.67
C VAL A 145 -2.17 -4.79 -2.06
N TRP A 146 -1.27 -4.19 -2.82
CA TRP A 146 0.03 -3.76 -2.33
C TRP A 146 0.12 -2.23 -2.36
N ILE A 147 0.49 -1.67 -1.22
CA ILE A 147 0.75 -0.24 -1.08
C ILE A 147 2.24 -0.10 -0.84
N ASN A 148 2.90 0.76 -1.62
CA ASN A 148 4.35 0.93 -1.57
C ASN A 148 4.69 2.33 -1.06
N ALA A 149 5.58 2.40 -0.08
CA ALA A 149 6.22 3.62 0.41
C ALA A 149 7.74 3.49 0.26
N SER A 150 8.49 4.47 0.75
CA SER A 150 9.96 4.42 0.78
C SER A 150 10.49 4.44 2.20
N ASP A 151 11.28 3.44 2.59
CA ASP A 151 12.05 3.46 3.82
C ASP A 151 13.31 4.31 3.62
N ILE A 152 13.41 5.43 4.34
CA ILE A 152 14.53 6.36 4.21
C ILE A 152 15.82 5.77 4.76
N TYR A 153 15.73 5.00 5.83
CA TYR A 153 16.91 4.47 6.54
C TYR A 153 17.57 3.39 5.69
N ASN A 154 16.78 2.42 5.23
CA ASN A 154 17.27 1.35 4.37
C ASN A 154 17.44 1.78 2.90
N ARG A 155 16.82 2.91 2.49
CA ARG A 155 16.82 3.44 1.11
C ARG A 155 16.20 2.45 0.11
N THR A 156 15.15 1.77 0.55
CA THR A 156 14.47 0.70 -0.17
C THR A 156 12.96 0.95 -0.20
N PRO A 157 12.22 0.24 -1.08
CA PRO A 157 10.77 0.20 -1.00
C PRO A 157 10.34 -0.37 0.36
N PHE A 158 9.31 0.24 0.95
CA PHE A 158 8.59 -0.27 2.10
C PHE A 158 7.23 -0.77 1.62
N LEU A 159 6.99 -2.07 1.72
CA LEU A 159 5.73 -2.67 1.28
C LEU A 159 4.83 -2.89 2.49
N PHE A 160 3.58 -2.44 2.42
CA PHE A 160 2.60 -2.75 3.47
C PHE A 160 2.09 -4.19 3.32
N THR A 161 2.91 -5.16 3.75
CA THR A 161 2.64 -6.60 3.65
C THR A 161 2.71 -7.29 5.01
N TYR A 162 2.10 -8.46 5.12
CA TYR A 162 2.17 -9.26 6.35
C TYR A 162 3.60 -9.67 6.71
N ASP A 163 4.46 -9.90 5.72
CA ASP A 163 5.85 -10.26 5.99
C ASP A 163 6.63 -9.06 6.56
N THR A 164 6.42 -7.86 6.01
CA THR A 164 7.01 -6.61 6.53
C THR A 164 6.53 -6.32 7.94
N PHE A 165 5.22 -6.43 8.18
CA PHE A 165 4.65 -6.16 9.51
C PHE A 165 5.05 -7.24 10.52
N ALA A 166 5.17 -8.51 10.11
CA ALA A 166 5.70 -9.56 10.97
C ALA A 166 7.17 -9.30 11.33
N ALA A 167 8.01 -8.87 10.37
CA ALA A 167 9.40 -8.47 10.60
C ALA A 167 9.51 -7.23 11.50
N LEU A 168 8.45 -6.43 11.60
CA LEU A 168 8.36 -5.31 12.54
C LEU A 168 7.64 -5.70 13.85
N CYS A 169 7.27 -6.96 14.08
CA CYS A 169 6.45 -7.35 15.23
C CYS A 169 5.12 -6.57 15.35
N SER A 170 4.49 -6.31 14.21
CA SER A 170 3.28 -5.50 14.04
C SER A 170 2.14 -6.29 13.42
N ASP A 171 0.91 -5.88 13.70
CA ASP A 171 -0.29 -6.43 13.06
C ASP A 171 -0.78 -5.52 11.94
N LEU A 172 -0.64 -5.98 10.69
CA LEU A 172 -1.12 -5.23 9.52
C LEU A 172 -2.64 -5.09 9.53
N ASP A 173 -3.41 -6.07 10.04
CA ASP A 173 -4.88 -6.03 10.01
C ASP A 173 -5.46 -4.85 10.81
N GLN A 174 -4.69 -4.30 11.75
CA GLN A 174 -5.08 -3.15 12.58
C GLN A 174 -4.71 -1.80 11.97
N LEU A 175 -3.85 -1.78 10.96
CA LEU A 175 -3.46 -0.55 10.27
C LEU A 175 -4.62 -0.02 9.43
N ARG A 176 -4.91 1.29 9.52
CA ARG A 176 -5.90 1.91 8.64
C ARG A 176 -5.38 1.96 7.21
N ILE A 177 -6.24 1.66 6.25
CA ILE A 177 -5.88 1.78 4.82
C ILE A 177 -5.44 3.22 4.52
N ALA A 178 -6.14 4.19 5.09
CA ALA A 178 -5.84 5.61 4.96
C ALA A 178 -4.42 5.99 5.43
N ASP A 179 -3.93 5.39 6.52
CA ASP A 179 -2.60 5.68 7.03
C ASP A 179 -1.51 5.18 6.06
N ALA A 180 -1.64 3.94 5.55
CA ALA A 180 -0.70 3.41 4.56
C ALA A 180 -0.70 4.20 3.25
N VAL A 181 -1.88 4.56 2.73
CA VAL A 181 -2.01 5.37 1.51
C VAL A 181 -1.39 6.75 1.72
N ALA A 182 -1.62 7.37 2.88
CA ALA A 182 -1.06 8.69 3.17
C ALA A 182 0.48 8.65 3.31
N ALA A 183 1.04 7.59 3.91
CA ALA A 183 2.48 7.36 3.95
C ALA A 183 3.07 7.18 2.54
N SER A 184 2.39 6.40 1.69
CA SER A 184 2.76 6.19 0.30
C SER A 184 2.78 7.48 -0.54
N ALA A 185 1.94 8.46 -0.19
CA ALA A 185 1.78 9.74 -0.89
C ALA A 185 2.62 10.91 -0.35
N ALA A 186 3.60 10.65 0.54
CA ALA A 186 4.59 11.66 0.98
C ALA A 186 4.03 12.94 1.55
N VAL A 187 2.81 12.91 2.07
CA VAL A 187 2.44 13.89 3.08
C VAL A 187 3.48 13.72 4.18
N PRO A 188 4.12 14.79 4.72
CA PRO A 188 5.06 14.69 5.83
C PRO A 188 4.29 14.24 7.07
N ILE A 189 3.96 12.96 7.08
CA ILE A 189 3.46 12.21 8.19
C ILE A 189 4.73 11.67 8.77
N VAL A 190 5.05 12.09 9.98
CA VAL A 190 5.81 11.19 10.83
C VAL A 190 4.90 10.00 10.96
N PHE A 191 5.22 8.94 10.22
CA PHE A 191 4.80 7.63 10.60
C PHE A 191 5.54 7.41 11.94
N ALA A 192 4.97 7.94 13.02
CA ALA A 192 5.10 7.28 14.29
C ALA A 192 4.53 5.92 13.94
N PRO A 193 5.34 4.86 13.91
CA PRO A 193 4.81 3.51 13.69
C PRO A 193 3.60 3.44 14.59
N ILE A 194 2.42 3.08 14.05
CA ILE A 194 1.26 2.83 14.90
C ILE A 194 1.77 1.91 15.99
N VAL A 195 1.96 2.48 17.19
CA VAL A 195 2.91 2.04 18.21
C VAL A 195 3.24 0.58 18.02
N VAL A 196 4.22 0.34 17.14
CA VAL A 196 4.69 -0.99 16.88
C VAL A 196 5.48 -1.26 18.11
N SER A 197 5.01 -2.22 18.88
CA SER A 197 5.58 -2.62 20.14
C SER A 197 7.06 -3.01 19.92
N ALA A 198 7.94 -2.02 19.99
CA ALA A 198 9.34 -2.13 20.37
C ALA A 198 9.48 -2.62 21.83
N THR A 199 8.35 -2.89 22.49
CA THR A 199 8.23 -3.42 23.84
C THR A 199 8.15 -4.94 23.92
N SER A 200 8.09 -5.67 22.80
CA SER A 200 8.03 -7.14 22.82
C SER A 200 9.17 -7.74 21.99
N PRO A 201 10.34 -8.02 22.61
CA PRO A 201 11.51 -8.57 21.92
C PRO A 201 11.30 -9.97 21.32
N HIS A 202 10.13 -10.60 21.53
CA HIS A 202 9.86 -11.95 21.07
C HIS A 202 8.42 -12.08 20.53
N CYS A 203 8.11 -11.40 19.42
CA CYS A 203 6.84 -11.57 18.72
C CYS A 203 6.69 -12.91 17.96
N GLY A 204 7.67 -13.82 18.09
CA GLY A 204 7.67 -15.11 17.42
C GLY A 204 7.86 -15.02 15.92
N TYR A 205 8.49 -13.95 15.42
CA TYR A 205 8.81 -13.79 14.01
C TYR A 205 9.61 -14.98 13.47
N ARG A 206 9.20 -15.48 12.31
CA ARG A 206 9.91 -16.50 11.56
C ARG A 206 10.16 -15.97 10.17
N MET A 207 11.43 -15.88 9.81
CA MET A 207 11.85 -15.49 8.47
C MET A 207 11.16 -16.38 7.42
N PRO A 208 10.43 -15.79 6.45
CA PRO A 208 9.80 -16.57 5.40
C PRO A 208 10.85 -17.15 4.44
N GLN A 209 10.51 -18.27 3.79
CA GLN A 209 11.43 -19.00 2.92
C GLN A 209 11.99 -18.11 1.79
N TRP A 210 11.12 -17.34 1.12
CA TRP A 210 11.53 -16.46 0.03
C TRP A 210 12.60 -15.45 0.47
N LEU A 211 12.54 -14.98 1.73
CA LEU A 211 13.48 -14.00 2.26
C LEU A 211 14.86 -14.63 2.46
N SER A 212 14.90 -15.83 3.07
CA SER A 212 16.15 -16.58 3.22
C SER A 212 16.79 -16.94 1.88
N GLU A 213 15.98 -17.29 0.87
CA GLU A 213 16.44 -17.59 -0.48
C GLU A 213 16.99 -16.33 -1.19
N ALA A 214 16.30 -15.20 -1.08
CA ALA A 214 16.73 -13.94 -1.67
C ALA A 214 18.05 -13.43 -1.09
N LEU A 215 18.29 -13.62 0.22
CA LEU A 215 19.55 -13.26 0.88
C LEU A 215 20.70 -14.17 0.47
N ALA A 216 20.43 -15.46 0.25
CA ALA A 216 21.45 -16.44 -0.13
C ALA A 216 21.79 -16.41 -1.64
N ASP A 217 20.84 -16.04 -2.49
CA ASP A 217 21.00 -16.08 -3.95
C ASP A 217 21.89 -14.94 -4.47
N ARG A 218 23.06 -15.30 -5.00
CA ARG A 218 23.99 -14.34 -5.62
C ARG A 218 23.45 -13.71 -6.90
N ASN A 219 22.48 -14.33 -7.57
CA ASN A 219 21.88 -13.85 -8.81
C ASN A 219 20.58 -13.08 -8.60
N ALA A 220 20.06 -12.98 -7.37
CA ALA A 220 18.86 -12.20 -7.08
C ALA A 220 19.05 -10.72 -7.49
N SER A 221 17.96 -10.12 -7.99
CA SER A 221 17.98 -8.73 -8.46
C SER A 221 18.42 -7.78 -7.34
N LEU A 222 19.07 -6.68 -7.71
CA LEU A 222 19.54 -5.68 -6.74
C LEU A 222 18.40 -5.16 -5.84
N ARG A 223 17.21 -4.97 -6.42
CA ARG A 223 16.02 -4.52 -5.68
C ARG A 223 15.53 -5.56 -4.68
N LEU A 224 15.45 -6.83 -5.10
CA LEU A 224 15.02 -7.92 -4.24
C LEU A 224 16.00 -8.09 -3.07
N LYS A 225 17.30 -8.05 -3.34
CA LYS A 225 18.32 -8.13 -2.28
C LYS A 225 18.25 -6.96 -1.31
N ALA A 226 18.14 -5.74 -1.83
CA ALA A 226 18.05 -4.56 -0.97
C ALA A 226 16.81 -4.62 -0.08
N TYR A 227 15.66 -4.99 -0.64
CA TYR A 227 14.43 -5.19 0.14
C TYR A 227 14.56 -6.33 1.17
N ALA A 228 15.18 -7.45 0.78
CA ALA A 228 15.45 -8.56 1.68
C ALA A 228 16.35 -8.15 2.86
N SER A 229 17.44 -7.41 2.59
CA SER A 229 18.32 -6.89 3.64
C SER A 229 17.60 -5.90 4.56
N ALA A 230 16.68 -5.09 4.03
CA ALA A 230 15.87 -4.18 4.86
C ALA A 230 14.90 -4.91 5.80
N LEU A 231 14.30 -6.03 5.36
CA LEU A 231 13.46 -6.85 6.24
C LEU A 231 14.28 -7.58 7.31
N ASP A 232 15.49 -8.00 6.97
CA ASP A 232 16.41 -8.65 7.90
C ASP A 232 16.90 -7.67 8.99
N SER A 233 17.19 -6.41 8.61
CA SER A 233 17.66 -5.39 9.56
C SER A 233 16.62 -5.04 10.62
N TYR A 234 15.32 -5.12 10.32
CA TYR A 234 14.26 -4.90 11.32
C TYR A 234 14.30 -5.85 12.52
N GLN A 235 14.97 -7.00 12.39
CA GLN A 235 15.10 -7.99 13.45
C GLN A 235 16.52 -8.09 14.02
N ASN A 236 17.55 -7.85 13.20
CA ASN A 236 18.94 -8.14 13.55
C ASN A 236 19.81 -6.91 13.86
N ASP A 237 19.39 -5.70 13.46
CA ASP A 237 20.11 -4.47 13.78
C ASP A 237 19.65 -3.87 15.11
N ASP A 238 20.29 -2.77 15.54
CA ASP A 238 19.90 -2.05 16.76
C ASP A 238 18.40 -1.72 16.74
N PRO A 239 17.69 -1.84 17.88
CA PRO A 239 16.24 -1.61 17.94
C PRO A 239 15.87 -0.25 17.35
N LEU A 240 15.08 -0.28 16.28
CA LEU A 240 14.53 0.94 15.69
C LEU A 240 13.35 1.41 16.53
N ASP A 241 13.48 2.57 17.18
CA ASP A 241 12.35 3.22 17.85
C ASP A 241 11.23 3.58 16.86
N TYR A 242 11.59 3.80 15.58
CA TYR A 242 10.65 4.16 14.52
C TYR A 242 11.19 3.88 13.10
N VAL A 243 10.29 3.52 12.17
CA VAL A 243 10.57 3.46 10.73
C VAL A 243 10.05 4.75 10.08
N LYS A 244 10.93 5.49 9.40
CA LYS A 244 10.55 6.72 8.69
C LYS A 244 10.24 6.42 7.23
N LEU A 245 9.01 6.74 6.81
CA LEU A 245 8.51 6.51 5.46
C LEU A 245 8.36 7.82 4.68
N LEU A 246 8.60 7.78 3.36
CA LEU A 246 8.33 8.84 2.38
C LEU A 246 7.52 8.31 1.18
N ASP A 247 7.27 9.20 0.21
CA ASP A 247 6.63 8.88 -1.08
C ASP A 247 7.17 7.58 -1.64
N GLY A 248 6.30 6.63 -1.96
CA GLY A 248 6.70 5.37 -2.60
C GLY A 248 7.41 5.58 -3.93
N GLY A 249 7.10 6.66 -4.65
CA GLY A 249 7.74 7.06 -5.88
C GLY A 249 9.21 7.45 -5.75
N LEU A 250 9.76 7.61 -4.53
CA LEU A 250 11.17 7.89 -4.33
C LEU A 250 12.05 6.65 -4.60
N THR A 251 11.63 5.49 -4.12
CA THR A 251 12.36 4.22 -4.31
C THR A 251 11.67 3.27 -5.29
N ASP A 252 10.37 3.45 -5.52
CA ASP A 252 9.54 2.56 -6.32
C ASP A 252 8.40 3.27 -7.06
N ASN A 253 8.77 4.06 -8.07
CA ASN A 253 7.78 4.79 -8.88
C ASN A 253 7.08 3.94 -9.95
N ILE A 254 7.35 2.63 -10.01
CA ILE A 254 6.70 1.74 -10.99
C ILE A 254 5.42 1.09 -10.45
N GLY A 255 5.20 1.17 -9.13
CA GLY A 255 4.06 0.56 -8.45
C GLY A 255 4.29 -0.90 -8.12
#